data_AF-A0A973V2Q4-F1
#
_entry.id   AF-A0A973V2Q4-F1
#
_cell.length_a   1.000
_cell.length_b   1.000
_cell.length_c   1.000
_cell.angle_alpha   90.00
_cell.angle_beta   90.00
_cell.angle_gamma   90.00
#
_symmetry.space_group_name_H-M   'P 1'
#
loop_
_entity.id
_entity.type
_entity.pdbx_description
1 polymer ?
#
loop_
_entity_poly.entity_id
_entity_poly.type
_entity_poly.pdbx_seq_one_letter_code
_entity_poly.pdbx_strand_id
1 'polypeptide(L)'
;MLPYPAAFAVTLAVEIPVYAFALRLGWDVRWRRALLCALGVNVATHPALWWLLTPWSRTPAYPLIMVGTEGAVCLVEAALLAWWLGRRDPLLAVLAVAANAASVTAGLICASA
;
A
#
# COMPACT_ATOMS: atom_id res chain seq x y z
N MET A 1 6.98 14.48 9.52
CA MET A 1 6.03 13.70 8.71
C MET A 1 5.58 14.56 7.55
N LEU A 2 5.48 13.99 6.35
CA LEU A 2 4.90 14.66 5.19
C LEU A 2 3.43 15.02 5.47
N PRO A 3 2.87 16.10 4.90
CA PRO A 3 1.43 16.32 4.94
C PRO A 3 0.69 15.22 4.16
N TYR A 4 -0.54 14.89 4.56
CA TYR A 4 -1.33 13.79 3.96
C TYR A 4 -1.32 13.77 2.42
N PRO A 5 -1.56 14.90 1.71
CA PRO A 5 -1.56 14.88 0.24
C PRO A 5 -0.21 14.48 -0.36
N ALA A 6 0.90 14.88 0.28
CA ALA A 6 2.24 14.52 -0.16
C ALA A 6 2.55 13.06 0.14
N ALA A 7 2.19 12.58 1.35
CA ALA A 7 2.34 11.18 1.71
C ALA A 7 1.57 10.29 0.72
N PHE A 8 0.30 10.60 0.45
CA PHE A 8 -0.52 9.85 -0.49
C PHE A 8 0.03 9.89 -1.92
N ALA A 9 0.53 11.04 -2.38
CA ALA A 9 1.14 11.15 -3.69
C ALA A 9 2.39 10.26 -3.83
N VAL A 10 3.25 10.20 -2.80
CA VAL A 10 4.41 9.29 -2.76
C VAL A 10 3.95 7.84 -2.82
N THR A 11 2.95 7.46 -2.02
CA THR A 11 2.37 6.11 -2.03
C THR A 11 1.88 5.72 -3.42
N LEU A 12 1.05 6.57 -4.05
CA LEU A 12 0.55 6.30 -5.41
C LEU A 12 1.67 6.20 -6.45
N ALA A 13 2.70 7.07 -6.35
CA ALA A 13 3.82 7.08 -7.27
C ALA A 13 4.67 5.81 -7.18
N VAL A 14 4.73 5.17 -6.01
CA VAL A 14 5.51 3.95 -5.79
C VAL A 14 4.65 2.70 -6.04
N GLU A 15 3.48 2.62 -5.44
CA GLU A 15 2.69 1.39 -5.41
C GLU A 15 1.96 1.12 -6.72
N ILE A 16 1.48 2.15 -7.42
CA ILE A 16 0.78 1.94 -8.69
C ILE A 16 1.68 1.24 -9.71
N PRO A 17 2.92 1.68 -9.96
CA PRO A 17 3.84 0.94 -10.82
C PRO A 17 4.10 -0.48 -10.33
N VAL A 18 4.41 -0.67 -9.04
CA VAL A 18 4.73 -2.00 -8.47
C VAL A 18 3.58 -2.98 -8.69
N TYR A 19 2.36 -2.60 -8.28
CA TYR A 19 1.18 -3.42 -8.49
C TYR A 19 0.89 -3.63 -9.98
N ALA A 20 0.92 -2.57 -10.80
CA ALA A 20 0.55 -2.69 -12.20
C ALA A 20 1.50 -3.62 -12.98
N PHE A 21 2.81 -3.48 -12.78
CA PHE A 21 3.81 -4.36 -13.40
C PHE A 21 3.71 -5.79 -12.88
N ALA A 22 3.61 -5.98 -11.56
CA ALA A 22 3.51 -7.31 -10.97
C ALA A 22 2.24 -8.05 -11.43
N LEU A 23 1.09 -7.37 -11.41
CA LEU A 23 -0.19 -7.95 -11.88
C LEU A 23 -0.17 -8.26 -13.38
N ARG A 24 0.46 -7.40 -14.19
CA ARG A 24 0.61 -7.64 -15.62
C ARG A 24 1.49 -8.86 -15.89
N LEU A 25 2.66 -8.94 -15.26
CA LEU A 25 3.68 -9.94 -15.57
C LEU A 25 3.43 -11.28 -14.86
N GLY A 26 2.92 -11.26 -13.63
CA GLY A 26 2.69 -12.45 -12.83
C GLY A 26 1.31 -13.09 -13.03
N TRP A 27 0.28 -12.30 -13.37
CA TRP A 27 -1.11 -12.78 -13.46
C TRP A 27 -1.80 -12.50 -14.80
N ASP A 28 -1.07 -11.97 -15.79
CA ASP A 28 -1.57 -11.61 -17.13
C ASP A 28 -2.77 -10.64 -17.08
N VAL A 29 -2.84 -9.79 -16.06
CA VAL A 29 -3.91 -8.80 -15.93
C VAL A 29 -3.73 -7.70 -16.97
N ARG A 30 -4.81 -7.33 -17.69
CA ARG A 30 -4.79 -6.19 -18.63
C ARG A 30 -4.34 -4.92 -17.90
N TRP A 31 -3.46 -4.13 -18.53
CA TRP A 31 -2.90 -2.90 -17.95
C TRP A 31 -3.94 -1.98 -17.31
N ARG A 32 -5.03 -1.68 -18.03
CA ARG A 32 -6.10 -0.83 -17.50
C ARG A 32 -6.70 -1.39 -16.20
N ARG A 33 -6.91 -2.70 -16.13
CA ARG A 33 -7.44 -3.35 -14.92
C ARG A 33 -6.40 -3.35 -13.80
N ALA A 34 -5.14 -3.62 -14.12
CA ALA A 34 -4.05 -3.61 -13.14
C ALA A 34 -3.88 -2.22 -12.49
N LEU A 35 -3.89 -1.14 -13.30
CA LEU A 35 -3.82 0.23 -12.81
C LEU A 35 -5.04 0.61 -11.94
N LEU A 36 -6.25 0.24 -12.37
CA LEU A 36 -7.47 0.49 -11.59
C LEU A 36 -7.47 -0.29 -10.27
N CYS A 37 -6.98 -1.54 -10.28
CA CYS A 37 -6.81 -2.34 -9.08
C CYS A 37 -5.83 -1.66 -8.12
N ALA A 38 -4.64 -1.27 -8.60
CA ALA A 38 -3.63 -0.63 -7.78
C ALA A 38 -4.16 0.67 -7.14
N LEU A 39 -4.77 1.53 -7.96
CA LEU A 39 -5.38 2.78 -7.49
C LEU A 39 -6.50 2.52 -6.48
N GLY A 40 -7.42 1.61 -6.78
CA GLY A 40 -8.59 1.35 -5.94
C GLY A 40 -8.21 0.76 -4.58
N VAL A 41 -7.21 -0.12 -4.54
CA VAL A 41 -6.66 -0.66 -3.29
C VAL A 41 -6.07 0.48 -2.44
N ASN A 42 -5.18 1.28 -3.01
CA ASN A 42 -4.54 2.40 -2.34
C ASN A 42 -5.55 3.45 -1.83
N VAL A 43 -6.56 3.79 -2.63
CA VAL A 43 -7.62 4.74 -2.24
C VAL A 43 -8.47 4.18 -1.09
N ALA A 44 -8.67 2.87 -1.03
CA ALA A 44 -9.43 2.25 0.04
C ALA A 44 -8.66 2.14 1.36
N THR A 45 -7.35 1.90 1.30
CA THR A 45 -6.53 1.60 2.48
C THR A 45 -5.80 2.81 3.05
N HIS A 46 -5.20 3.64 2.20
CA HIS A 46 -4.31 4.70 2.64
C HIS A 46 -5.00 5.78 3.51
N PRO A 47 -6.21 6.28 3.19
CA PRO A 47 -6.88 7.23 4.07
C PRO A 47 -7.13 6.65 5.47
N ALA A 48 -7.59 5.40 5.54
CA ALA A 48 -7.86 4.73 6.82
C ALA A 48 -6.57 4.54 7.64
N LEU A 49 -5.49 4.09 7.00
CA LEU A 49 -4.16 3.98 7.60
C LEU A 49 -3.70 5.32 8.17
N TRP A 50 -3.80 6.39 7.38
CA TRP A 50 -3.38 7.73 7.79
C TRP A 50 -4.12 8.23 9.02
N TRP A 51 -5.46 8.16 9.00
CA TRP A 51 -6.29 8.61 10.11
C TRP A 51 -6.10 7.77 11.37
N LEU A 52 -5.81 6.48 11.22
CA LEU A 52 -5.53 5.59 12.33
C LEU A 52 -4.16 5.88 12.96
N LEU A 53 -3.13 6.19 12.18
CA LEU A 53 -1.77 6.43 12.65
C LEU A 53 -1.52 7.86 13.17
N THR A 54 -2.19 8.87 12.60
CA THR A 54 -1.96 10.28 12.91
C THR A 54 -1.98 10.59 14.42
N PRO A 55 -2.94 10.11 15.23
CA PRO A 55 -2.99 10.37 16.67
C PRO A 55 -1.78 9.83 17.44
N TRP A 56 -1.16 8.76 16.94
CA TRP A 56 -0.07 8.06 17.63
C TRP A 56 1.31 8.55 17.20
N SER A 57 1.41 9.41 16.19
CA SER A 57 2.65 9.86 15.55
C SER A 57 3.71 10.45 16.50
N ARG A 58 3.31 10.92 17.68
CA ARG A 58 4.20 11.51 18.70
C ARG A 58 4.45 10.60 19.90
N THR A 59 3.94 9.37 19.87
CA THR A 59 4.07 8.43 20.98
C THR A 59 5.31 7.54 20.81
N PRO A 60 5.97 7.11 21.91
CA PRO A 60 7.09 6.15 21.83
C PRO A 60 6.69 4.80 21.23
N ALA A 61 5.41 4.43 21.35
CA ALA A 61 4.86 3.20 20.78
C ALA A 61 4.61 3.28 19.26
N TYR A 62 4.79 4.45 18.64
CA TYR A 62 4.48 4.67 17.23
C TYR A 62 5.08 3.63 16.27
N PRO A 63 6.37 3.23 16.38
CA PRO A 63 6.93 2.24 15.45
C PRO A 63 6.21 0.88 15.52
N LEU A 64 5.83 0.44 16.72
CA LEU A 64 5.10 -0.81 16.90
C LEU A 64 3.68 -0.73 16.34
N ILE A 65 2.99 0.37 16.61
CA ILE A 65 1.63 0.63 16.09
C ILE A 65 1.66 0.71 14.56
N MET A 66 2.67 1.38 14.00
CA MET A 66 2.89 1.47 12.56
C MET A 66 3.05 0.08 11.96
N VAL A 67 4.00 -0.74 12.43
CA VAL A 67 4.21 -2.09 11.90
C VAL A 67 2.95 -2.95 11.98
N GLY A 68 2.23 -2.90 13.11
CA GLY A 68 0.97 -3.64 13.27
C GLY A 68 -0.11 -3.18 12.30
N THR A 69 -0.24 -1.87 12.08
CA THR A 69 -1.25 -1.30 11.19
C THR A 69 -0.92 -1.55 9.72
N GLU A 70 0.35 -1.41 9.32
CA GLU A 70 0.84 -1.78 7.99
C GLU A 70 0.59 -3.26 7.69
N GLY A 71 0.84 -4.14 8.67
CA GLY A 71 0.51 -5.56 8.54
C GLY A 71 -0.97 -5.81 8.29
N ALA A 72 -1.86 -5.12 9.02
CA ALA A 72 -3.30 -5.20 8.81
C ALA A 72 -3.72 -4.66 7.43
N VAL A 73 -3.13 -3.54 6.99
CA VAL A 73 -3.35 -2.98 5.65
C VAL A 73 -2.94 -3.98 4.57
N CYS A 74 -1.74 -4.56 4.65
CA CYS A 74 -1.27 -5.56 3.69
C CYS A 74 -2.25 -6.73 3.53
N LEU A 75 -2.86 -7.20 4.64
CA LEU A 75 -3.88 -8.24 4.59
C LEU A 75 -5.17 -7.78 3.88
N VAL A 76 -5.62 -6.55 4.16
CA VAL A 76 -6.79 -5.96 3.50
C VAL A 76 -6.53 -5.77 2.01
N GLU A 77 -5.37 -5.26 1.62
CA GLU A 77 -4.98 -5.08 0.22
C GLU A 77 -4.93 -6.41 -0.53
N ALA A 78 -4.30 -7.41 0.07
CA ALA A 78 -4.26 -8.76 -0.49
C ALA A 78 -5.68 -9.34 -0.69
N ALA A 79 -6.58 -9.13 0.29
CA ALA A 79 -7.97 -9.56 0.19
C ALA A 79 -8.75 -8.81 -0.91
N LEU A 80 -8.55 -7.49 -1.04
CA LEU A 80 -9.14 -6.68 -2.10
C LEU A 80 -8.66 -7.11 -3.48
N LEU A 81 -7.36 -7.36 -3.64
CA LEU A 81 -6.78 -7.88 -4.88
C LEU A 81 -7.35 -9.27 -5.21
N ALA A 82 -7.38 -10.17 -4.22
CA ALA A 82 -7.93 -11.51 -4.38
C ALA A 82 -9.40 -11.48 -4.83
N TRP A 83 -10.22 -10.65 -4.16
CA TRP A 83 -11.62 -10.46 -4.49
C TRP A 83 -11.79 -9.88 -5.89
N TRP A 84 -11.09 -8.80 -6.21
CA TRP A 84 -11.28 -8.08 -7.47
C TRP A 84 -10.74 -8.86 -8.67
N LEU A 85 -9.69 -9.65 -8.50
CA LEU A 85 -9.14 -10.52 -9.54
C LEU A 85 -9.87 -11.87 -9.63
N GLY A 86 -10.67 -12.22 -8.63
CA GLY A 86 -11.31 -13.54 -8.52
C GLY A 86 -10.29 -14.67 -8.32
N ARG A 87 -9.20 -14.40 -7.59
CA ARG A 87 -8.09 -15.35 -7.38
C ARG A 87 -7.74 -15.43 -5.90
N ARG A 88 -7.31 -16.61 -5.43
CA ARG A 88 -6.84 -16.84 -4.05
C ARG A 88 -5.38 -17.27 -4.05
N ASP A 89 -4.54 -16.42 -4.62
CA ASP A 89 -3.11 -16.68 -4.75
C ASP A 89 -2.36 -16.03 -3.56
N PRO A 90 -1.63 -16.80 -2.73
CA PRO A 90 -0.87 -16.25 -1.62
C PRO A 90 0.21 -15.24 -2.06
N LEU A 91 0.68 -15.29 -3.31
CA LEU A 91 1.63 -14.32 -3.83
C LEU A 91 1.05 -12.89 -3.92
N LEU A 92 -0.28 -12.72 -3.88
CA LEU A 92 -0.90 -11.39 -3.77
C LEU A 92 -0.62 -10.75 -2.41
N ALA A 93 -0.51 -11.53 -1.34
CA ALA A 93 -0.11 -11.01 -0.03
C ALA A 93 1.37 -10.61 -0.01
N VAL A 94 2.24 -11.40 -0.66
CA VAL A 94 3.66 -11.05 -0.83
C VAL A 94 3.80 -9.75 -1.62
N LEU A 95 3.02 -9.59 -2.69
CA LEU A 95 2.99 -8.37 -3.48
C LEU A 95 2.54 -7.17 -2.65
N ALA A 96 1.49 -7.31 -1.84
CA ALA A 96 1.02 -6.24 -0.98
C ALA A 96 2.07 -5.80 0.04
N VAL A 97 2.72 -6.75 0.71
CA VAL A 97 3.83 -6.46 1.64
C VAL A 97 4.99 -5.77 0.93
N ALA A 98 5.38 -6.23 -0.27
CA ALA A 98 6.48 -5.63 -1.02
C ALA A 98 6.16 -4.19 -1.46
N ALA A 99 4.93 -3.93 -1.93
CA ALA A 99 4.48 -2.61 -2.33
C ALA A 99 4.46 -1.64 -1.14
N ASN A 100 3.84 -2.03 -0.02
CA ASN A 100 3.78 -1.21 1.19
C ASN A 100 5.18 -0.96 1.76
N ALA A 101 6.05 -1.97 1.82
CA ALA A 101 7.43 -1.80 2.29
C ALA A 101 8.22 -0.81 1.42
N ALA A 102 8.07 -0.87 0.09
CA ALA A 102 8.70 0.08 -0.83
C ALA A 102 8.16 1.51 -0.63
N SER A 103 6.84 1.65 -0.48
CA SER A 103 6.14 2.91 -0.26
C SER A 103 6.54 3.57 1.08
N VAL A 104 6.54 2.80 2.17
CA VAL A 104 7.01 3.22 3.49
C VAL A 104 8.46 3.70 3.40
N THR A 105 9.33 2.92 2.75
CA THR A 105 10.75 3.28 2.59
C THR A 105 10.90 4.59 1.83
N ALA A 106 10.17 4.76 0.72
CA ALA A 106 10.16 6.00 -0.05
C ALA A 106 9.66 7.19 0.79
N GLY A 107 8.57 7.00 1.54
CA GLY A 107 8.04 8.02 2.46
C GLY A 107 9.05 8.45 3.53
N LEU A 108 9.80 7.49 4.10
CA LEU A 108 10.86 7.78 5.07
C LEU A 108 12.02 8.57 4.43
N ILE A 109 12.44 8.22 3.22
CA ILE A 109 13.49 8.95 2.48
C ILE A 109 13.03 10.38 2.16
N CYS A 110 11.80 10.54 1.66
CA CYS A 110 11.24 11.86 1.34
C CYS A 110 11.02 12.73 2.59
N ALA A 111 10.80 12.13 3.75
CA ALA A 111 10.61 12.85 5.01
C ALA A 111 11.94 13.23 5.69
N SER A 112 13.07 12.65 5.26
CA SER A 112 14.41 12.93 5.79
C SER A 112 15.25 13.85 4.91
N ALA A 113 14.76 14.19 3.71
CA ALA A 113 15.33 15.18 2.80
C ALA A 113 14.82 16.60 3.13
#